data_AF-N9VFX1-F1
#
_entry.id   AF-N9VFX1-F1
#
_cell.length_a   1.000
_cell.length_b   1.000
_cell.length_c   1.000
_cell.angle_alpha   90.00
_cell.angle_beta   90.00
_cell.angle_gamma   90.00
#
_symmetry.space_group_name_H-M   'P 1'
#
loop_
_entity.id
_entity.type
_entity.pdbx_description
1 polymer ?
#
loop_
_entity_poly.entity_id
_entity_poly.type
_entity_poly.pdbx_seq_one_letter_code
_entity_poly.pdbx_strand_id
1 'polypeptide(L)'
;MQFNKFTPYIPKHSMLFNVYGQPIKEHPVVIWYNGNLDMYYFVKARSANKEKMDKDKFATEILIPASATNSDSLFFKDSLLDCSQIFRMRVKDFEVAYGKDDFPRADQLPFNYAMQIINQVEKNFKNDHISLMNLSITGYNDKQEPIIEPELLYASQASFEQEKGWWKNIFDNNETETIRKANAFVVSYHRTNRTRVELNPVDAGIDIAKEQLKVDRIYTPIYHYLYDNKLLDKGYNVVEIIDLVKRDILNTEEFKGYRVSDGTIWSSLTLPWGKRRTSLNFYDEFRINSDKLTKIQQDHFFFNVKDNELLEFKNAYENESLTEWIDKSVFSNEFKDFSKEIFGNSGWPMEEIATWFIKERYCVENTSIIDKELENRNLLNQNSQEPEQQIKKRRTMRM
;
A
#
# COMPACT_ATOMS: atom_id res chain seq x y z
N MET A 1 40.06 -11.67 2.05
CA MET A 1 39.47 -10.72 1.08
C MET A 1 39.79 -9.32 1.55
N GLN A 2 40.53 -8.55 0.76
CA GLN A 2 40.69 -7.11 1.00
C GLN A 2 39.40 -6.43 0.51
N PHE A 3 38.67 -5.82 1.44
CA PHE A 3 37.53 -4.97 1.10
C PHE A 3 38.07 -3.72 0.40
N ASN A 4 37.69 -3.51 -0.86
CA ASN A 4 37.94 -2.25 -1.55
C ASN A 4 37.31 -1.13 -0.73
N LYS A 5 38.13 -0.15 -0.32
CA LYS A 5 37.64 1.07 0.35
C LYS A 5 36.61 1.75 -0.55
N PHE A 6 35.39 1.87 -0.04
CA PHE A 6 34.25 2.47 -0.72
C PHE A 6 34.41 3.99 -0.86
N THR A 7 33.92 4.54 -1.98
CA THR A 7 33.86 5.98 -2.27
C THR A 7 32.40 6.39 -2.19
N PRO A 8 32.01 7.40 -1.37
CA PRO A 8 30.63 7.87 -1.26
C PRO A 8 30.00 8.12 -2.64
N TYR A 9 28.69 7.84 -2.79
CA TYR A 9 27.95 8.33 -3.95
C TYR A 9 28.01 9.85 -3.97
N ILE A 10 28.86 10.38 -4.84
CA ILE A 10 29.00 11.81 -5.12
C ILE A 10 28.51 11.97 -6.55
N PRO A 11 27.34 12.58 -6.78
CA PRO A 11 26.85 12.80 -8.13
C PRO A 11 27.91 13.57 -8.93
N LYS A 12 28.20 13.13 -10.16
CA LYS A 12 29.21 13.78 -11.02
C LYS A 12 28.83 15.23 -11.32
N HIS A 13 27.53 15.50 -11.38
CA HIS A 13 26.95 16.83 -11.58
C HIS A 13 25.76 17.05 -10.63
N SER A 14 25.62 18.26 -10.07
CA SER A 14 24.46 18.64 -9.24
C SER A 14 23.37 19.20 -10.15
N MET A 15 22.44 18.36 -10.61
CA MET A 15 21.44 18.71 -11.63
C MET A 15 20.02 18.86 -11.09
N LEU A 16 19.83 18.69 -9.78
CA LEU A 16 18.57 19.01 -9.12
C LEU A 16 18.41 20.52 -8.96
N PHE A 17 17.15 20.96 -8.92
CA PHE A 17 16.80 22.35 -8.70
C PHE A 17 15.61 22.50 -7.74
N ASN A 18 15.50 23.68 -7.15
CA ASN A 18 14.38 24.05 -6.28
C ASN A 18 13.18 24.56 -7.09
N VAL A 19 12.04 24.86 -6.47
CA VAL A 19 10.83 25.38 -7.12
C VAL A 19 10.98 26.77 -7.75
N TYR A 20 12.18 27.36 -7.68
CA TYR A 20 12.55 28.62 -8.34
C TYR A 20 13.57 28.39 -9.47
N GLY A 21 13.86 27.13 -9.83
CA GLY A 21 14.78 26.76 -10.90
C GLY A 21 16.25 26.96 -10.56
N GLN A 22 16.59 27.09 -9.27
CA GLN A 22 17.98 27.23 -8.83
C GLN A 22 18.61 25.87 -8.58
N PRO A 23 19.85 25.63 -9.02
CA PRO A 23 20.56 24.39 -8.72
C PRO A 23 20.71 24.19 -7.20
N ILE A 24 20.48 22.96 -6.73
CA ILE A 24 20.62 22.55 -5.33
C ILE A 24 21.55 21.35 -5.21
N LYS A 25 22.23 21.24 -4.06
CA LYS A 25 23.18 20.17 -3.73
C LYS A 25 22.52 19.01 -2.99
N GLU A 26 21.39 18.56 -3.52
CA GLU A 26 20.65 17.42 -3.00
C GLU A 26 20.92 16.17 -3.83
N HIS A 27 20.52 15.00 -3.32
CA HIS A 27 20.73 13.72 -3.97
C HIS A 27 19.42 13.17 -4.53
N PRO A 28 19.40 12.64 -5.76
CA PRO A 28 18.22 12.01 -6.30
C PRO A 28 17.97 10.65 -5.64
N VAL A 29 16.71 10.32 -5.41
CA VAL A 29 16.27 9.01 -4.93
C VAL A 29 15.14 8.53 -5.81
N VAL A 30 15.41 7.48 -6.59
CA VAL A 30 14.44 6.93 -7.53
C VAL A 30 13.34 6.22 -6.75
N ILE A 31 12.09 6.61 -7.00
CA ILE A 31 10.92 5.96 -6.40
C ILE A 31 10.39 4.88 -7.33
N TRP A 32 10.35 5.13 -8.64
CA TRP A 32 10.00 4.09 -9.61
C TRP A 32 10.63 4.33 -10.99
N TYR A 33 10.64 3.27 -11.79
CA TYR A 33 11.07 3.26 -13.17
C TYR A 33 9.89 2.91 -14.08
N ASN A 34 9.70 3.67 -15.16
CA ASN A 34 8.75 3.34 -16.21
C ASN A 34 9.50 2.82 -17.43
N GLY A 35 9.49 1.49 -17.61
CA GLY A 35 10.14 0.83 -18.75
C GLY A 35 9.55 1.14 -20.12
N ASN A 36 8.27 1.53 -20.18
CA ASN A 36 7.64 1.88 -21.46
C ASN A 36 8.11 3.25 -21.99
N LEU A 37 8.41 4.17 -21.08
CA LEU A 37 8.89 5.51 -21.41
C LEU A 37 10.41 5.65 -21.29
N ASP A 38 11.07 4.64 -20.74
CA ASP A 38 12.48 4.66 -20.35
C ASP A 38 12.82 5.86 -19.44
N MET A 39 12.00 6.04 -18.39
CA MET A 39 12.05 7.19 -17.49
C MET A 39 12.20 6.77 -16.03
N TYR A 40 13.14 7.39 -15.33
CA TYR A 40 13.18 7.39 -13.86
C TYR A 40 12.33 8.51 -13.30
N TYR A 41 11.63 8.21 -12.21
CA TYR A 41 10.89 9.16 -11.40
C TYR A 41 11.51 9.18 -10.01
N PHE A 42 11.90 10.36 -9.54
CA PHE A 42 12.72 10.49 -8.36
C PHE A 42 12.36 11.74 -7.55
N VAL A 43 12.68 11.67 -6.27
CA VAL A 43 12.59 12.77 -5.32
C VAL A 43 13.99 13.19 -4.90
N LYS A 44 14.08 14.22 -4.07
CA LYS A 44 15.33 14.77 -3.59
C LYS A 44 15.56 14.47 -2.11
N ALA A 45 16.81 14.23 -1.76
CA ALA A 45 17.27 13.93 -0.41
C ALA A 45 18.35 14.88 0.04
N ARG A 46 18.29 15.30 1.30
CA ARG A 46 19.35 16.05 1.97
C ARG A 46 19.79 15.35 3.25
N SER A 47 21.03 15.60 3.67
CA SER A 47 21.51 15.11 4.97
C SER A 47 20.73 15.77 6.11
N ALA A 48 20.27 14.97 7.07
CA ALA A 48 19.68 15.45 8.29
C ALA A 48 20.79 15.90 9.26
N ASN A 49 20.64 17.09 9.84
CA ASN A 49 21.51 17.52 10.93
C ASN A 49 20.94 16.99 12.25
N LYS A 50 21.64 16.06 12.91
CA LYS A 50 21.21 15.43 14.17
C LYS A 50 20.84 16.43 15.27
N GLU A 51 21.46 17.61 15.30
CA GLU A 51 21.19 18.64 16.32
C GLU A 51 19.93 19.48 16.04
N LYS A 52 19.39 19.44 14.81
CA LYS A 52 18.27 20.30 14.37
C LYS A 52 17.13 19.55 13.68
N MET A 53 17.15 18.22 13.68
CA MET A 53 16.20 17.38 12.93
C MET A 53 14.73 17.75 13.15
N ASP A 54 14.31 18.01 14.39
CA ASP A 54 12.91 18.33 14.69
C ASP A 54 12.51 19.78 14.32
N LYS A 55 13.48 20.69 14.20
CA LYS A 55 13.24 22.10 13.85
C LYS A 55 13.32 22.37 12.36
N ASP A 56 14.14 21.61 11.66
CA ASP A 56 14.46 21.84 10.25
C ASP A 56 13.75 20.85 9.32
N LYS A 57 13.01 19.87 9.83
CA LYS A 57 12.24 18.91 9.02
C LYS A 57 10.91 19.50 8.58
N PHE A 58 10.62 19.40 7.28
CA PHE A 58 9.32 19.79 6.73
C PHE A 58 8.28 18.68 6.86
N ALA A 59 6.99 19.05 6.86
CA ALA A 59 5.88 18.11 6.97
C ALA A 59 5.77 17.13 5.78
N THR A 60 6.35 17.49 4.63
CA THR A 60 6.41 16.64 3.42
C THR A 60 7.64 15.75 3.39
N GLU A 61 8.55 15.90 4.36
CA GLU A 61 9.78 15.13 4.41
C GLU A 61 9.62 13.87 5.25
N ILE A 62 10.30 12.81 4.82
CA ILE A 62 10.45 11.58 5.60
C ILE A 62 11.89 11.47 6.08
N LEU A 63 12.05 11.10 7.35
CA LEU A 63 13.35 10.77 7.90
C LEU A 63 13.69 9.32 7.56
N ILE A 64 14.80 9.13 6.87
CA ILE A 64 15.41 7.83 6.62
C ILE A 64 16.66 7.72 7.50
N PRO A 65 16.64 6.91 8.57
CA PRO A 65 17.83 6.67 9.37
C PRO A 65 18.90 5.96 8.56
N ALA A 66 20.17 6.31 8.75
CA ALA A 66 21.27 5.59 8.11
C ALA A 66 21.23 4.08 8.45
N SER A 67 20.83 3.74 9.67
CA SER A 67 20.70 2.37 10.16
C SER A 67 19.59 1.57 9.48
N ALA A 68 18.64 2.23 8.81
CA ALA A 68 17.60 1.55 8.04
C ALA A 68 18.12 1.07 6.68
N THR A 69 19.32 1.50 6.27
CA THR A 69 19.93 1.09 5.01
C THR A 69 20.94 -0.02 5.26
N ASN A 70 21.07 -0.95 4.30
CA ASN A 70 22.16 -1.91 4.33
C ASN A 70 23.50 -1.17 4.37
N SER A 71 24.50 -1.75 5.05
CA SER A 71 25.82 -1.11 5.25
C SER A 71 26.53 -0.70 3.96
N ASP A 72 26.06 -1.18 2.81
CA ASP A 72 26.68 -1.06 1.50
C ASP A 72 25.92 -0.22 0.45
N SER A 73 24.77 0.44 0.69
CA SER A 73 23.96 0.83 -0.50
C SER A 73 23.15 2.14 -0.63
N LEU A 74 22.78 2.95 0.39
CA LEU A 74 21.83 4.07 0.12
C LEU A 74 22.09 5.40 0.84
N PHE A 75 22.17 5.41 2.17
CA PHE A 75 22.32 6.64 2.96
C PHE A 75 23.36 6.45 4.08
N PHE A 76 24.51 7.12 3.98
CA PHE A 76 25.59 7.05 5.00
C PHE A 76 25.33 7.88 6.25
N LYS A 77 24.34 8.77 6.18
CA LYS A 77 23.88 9.62 7.28
C LYS A 77 22.36 9.59 7.27
N ASP A 78 21.77 9.96 8.39
CA ASP A 78 20.34 10.19 8.44
C ASP A 78 19.98 11.23 7.38
N SER A 79 18.91 10.97 6.64
CA SER A 79 18.52 11.78 5.49
C SER A 79 17.06 12.19 5.59
N LEU A 80 16.76 13.40 5.13
CA LEU A 80 15.40 13.90 4.95
C LEU A 80 15.07 13.84 3.46
N LEU A 81 14.00 13.13 3.15
CA LEU A 81 13.54 12.89 1.79
C LEU A 81 12.30 13.72 1.50
N ASP A 82 12.41 14.70 0.59
CA ASP A 82 11.31 15.59 0.26
C ASP A 82 10.36 14.95 -0.75
N CYS A 83 9.17 14.58 -0.28
CA CYS A 83 8.14 13.95 -1.10
C CYS A 83 7.18 14.98 -1.73
N SER A 84 7.49 16.28 -1.63
CA SER A 84 6.64 17.35 -2.18
C SER A 84 6.89 17.61 -3.67
N GLN A 85 8.04 17.17 -4.20
CA GLN A 85 8.44 17.38 -5.59
C GLN A 85 8.82 16.06 -6.26
N ILE A 86 8.31 15.81 -7.46
CA ILE A 86 8.67 14.64 -8.28
C ILE A 86 9.35 15.11 -9.54
N PHE A 87 10.58 14.66 -9.74
CA PHE A 87 11.35 14.86 -10.95
C PHE A 87 11.25 13.61 -11.83
N ARG A 88 11.39 13.78 -13.13
CA ARG A 88 11.61 12.69 -14.07
C ARG A 88 12.78 12.99 -15.00
N MET A 89 13.43 11.93 -15.47
CA MET A 89 14.53 12.01 -16.41
C MET A 89 14.64 10.69 -17.18
N ARG A 90 15.05 10.75 -18.44
CA ARG A 90 15.33 9.54 -19.22
C ARG A 90 16.48 8.78 -18.58
N VAL A 91 16.44 7.45 -18.62
CA VAL A 91 17.46 6.59 -18.02
C VAL A 91 18.85 6.98 -18.48
N LYS A 92 19.09 7.07 -19.80
CA LYS A 92 20.40 7.46 -20.35
C LYS A 92 20.94 8.78 -19.78
N ASP A 93 20.08 9.77 -19.57
CA ASP A 93 20.49 11.11 -19.14
C ASP A 93 20.75 11.10 -17.62
N PHE A 94 19.94 10.31 -16.89
CA PHE A 94 20.12 10.05 -15.46
C PHE A 94 21.42 9.30 -15.20
N GLU A 95 21.74 8.28 -15.99
CA GLU A 95 22.98 7.51 -15.87
C GLU A 95 24.22 8.39 -16.16
N VAL A 96 24.11 9.36 -17.07
CA VAL A 96 25.18 10.35 -17.30
C VAL A 96 25.33 11.30 -16.11
N ALA A 97 24.22 11.76 -15.52
CA ALA A 97 24.21 12.67 -14.38
C ALA A 97 24.75 12.01 -13.09
N TYR A 98 24.28 10.80 -12.85
CA TYR A 98 24.21 10.15 -11.54
C TYR A 98 24.82 8.75 -11.53
N GLY A 99 25.32 8.26 -12.67
CA GLY A 99 25.89 6.91 -12.78
C GLY A 99 24.84 5.83 -13.01
N LYS A 100 25.31 4.66 -13.44
CA LYS A 100 24.46 3.59 -13.96
C LYS A 100 23.71 2.78 -12.89
N ASP A 101 24.36 2.52 -11.77
CA ASP A 101 23.84 1.59 -10.75
C ASP A 101 24.10 2.03 -9.30
N ASP A 102 24.73 3.20 -9.08
CA ASP A 102 25.20 3.65 -7.75
C ASP A 102 24.25 4.65 -7.06
N PHE A 103 23.02 4.83 -7.56
CA PHE A 103 22.08 5.81 -7.03
C PHE A 103 21.03 5.18 -6.09
N PRO A 104 20.51 5.96 -5.12
CA PRO A 104 19.51 5.44 -4.22
C PRO A 104 18.16 5.11 -4.86
N ARG A 105 17.58 3.96 -4.49
CA ARG A 105 16.23 3.55 -4.87
C ARG A 105 15.37 3.25 -3.65
N ALA A 106 14.11 3.68 -3.68
CA ALA A 106 13.18 3.51 -2.58
C ALA A 106 12.85 2.03 -2.31
N ASP A 107 12.80 1.19 -3.34
CA ASP A 107 12.52 -0.26 -3.27
C ASP A 107 13.63 -1.11 -2.61
N GLN A 108 14.81 -0.51 -2.44
CA GLN A 108 15.93 -1.09 -1.71
C GLN A 108 15.92 -0.75 -0.22
N LEU A 109 15.05 0.16 0.23
CA LEU A 109 14.82 0.41 1.65
C LEU A 109 13.93 -0.68 2.25
N PRO A 110 13.94 -0.85 3.59
CA PRO A 110 12.97 -1.70 4.27
C PRO A 110 11.54 -1.28 3.90
N PHE A 111 10.66 -2.26 3.73
CA PHE A 111 9.29 -2.10 3.26
C PHE A 111 8.53 -0.95 3.92
N ASN A 112 8.61 -0.80 5.25
CA ASN A 112 7.96 0.28 5.98
C ASN A 112 8.40 1.68 5.49
N TYR A 113 9.70 1.91 5.26
CA TYR A 113 10.22 3.18 4.76
C TYR A 113 9.85 3.40 3.29
N ALA A 114 10.04 2.38 2.44
CA ALA A 114 9.68 2.45 1.03
C ALA A 114 8.19 2.80 0.85
N MET A 115 7.31 2.16 1.63
CA MET A 115 5.87 2.42 1.61
C MET A 115 5.50 3.78 2.22
N GLN A 116 6.21 4.22 3.27
CA GLN A 116 6.04 5.58 3.80
C GLN A 116 6.34 6.64 2.73
N ILE A 117 7.43 6.47 1.97
CA ILE A 117 7.81 7.38 0.89
C ILE A 117 6.70 7.47 -0.15
N ILE A 118 6.26 6.33 -0.68
CA ILE A 118 5.25 6.31 -1.74
C ILE A 118 3.91 6.88 -1.23
N ASN A 119 3.51 6.57 0.01
CA ASN A 119 2.29 7.12 0.61
C ASN A 119 2.37 8.63 0.87
N GLN A 120 3.54 9.16 1.25
CA GLN A 120 3.69 10.59 1.45
C GLN A 120 3.68 11.35 0.12
N VAL A 121 4.28 10.78 -0.93
CA VAL A 121 4.17 11.30 -2.30
C VAL A 121 2.71 11.36 -2.74
N GLU A 122 1.97 10.26 -2.58
CA GLU A 122 0.54 10.21 -2.90
C GLU A 122 -0.29 11.22 -2.09
N LYS A 123 -0.03 11.33 -0.78
CA LYS A 123 -0.72 12.28 0.09
C LYS A 123 -0.51 13.71 -0.38
N ASN A 124 0.72 14.08 -0.71
CA ASN A 124 1.04 15.41 -1.23
C ASN A 124 0.32 15.62 -2.58
N PHE A 125 0.39 14.63 -3.46
CA PHE A 125 -0.25 14.65 -4.78
C PHE A 125 -1.77 14.82 -4.71
N LYS A 126 -2.46 14.18 -3.76
CA LYS A 126 -3.93 14.24 -3.61
C LYS A 126 -4.44 15.50 -2.91
N ASN A 127 -3.72 16.02 -1.91
CA ASN A 127 -4.22 17.10 -1.05
C ASN A 127 -3.93 18.51 -1.59
N ASP A 128 -2.84 18.68 -2.34
CA ASP A 128 -2.44 20.00 -2.81
C ASP A 128 -2.91 20.18 -4.27
N HIS A 129 -4.04 20.87 -4.47
CA HIS A 129 -4.63 21.17 -5.80
C HIS A 129 -3.78 22.11 -6.70
N ILE A 130 -2.47 22.19 -6.48
CA ILE A 130 -1.46 22.93 -7.25
C ILE A 130 -0.16 22.10 -7.13
N SER A 131 0.59 21.69 -8.16
CA SER A 131 1.05 22.44 -9.34
C SER A 131 1.59 21.51 -10.43
N LEU A 132 1.20 21.76 -11.68
CA LEU A 132 2.00 21.38 -12.84
C LEU A 132 3.26 22.23 -12.84
N MET A 133 4.40 21.59 -12.72
CA MET A 133 5.60 22.04 -13.40
C MET A 133 5.84 20.97 -14.45
N ASN A 134 5.91 21.33 -15.72
CA ASN A 134 6.72 20.56 -16.65
C ASN A 134 7.85 21.51 -17.02
N LEU A 135 8.80 21.61 -16.09
CA LEU A 135 9.91 22.53 -16.21
C LEU A 135 11.16 21.70 -16.42
N SER A 136 11.64 21.72 -17.66
CA SER A 136 12.95 21.20 -18.04
C SER A 136 14.01 22.26 -17.75
N ILE A 137 15.10 21.86 -17.12
CA ILE A 137 16.31 22.69 -17.04
C ILE A 137 17.42 21.98 -17.81
N THR A 138 17.97 22.64 -18.82
CA THR A 138 19.15 22.15 -19.51
C THR A 138 20.36 22.21 -18.59
N GLY A 139 20.85 21.05 -18.19
CA GLY A 139 22.12 20.84 -17.51
C GLY A 139 23.29 20.83 -18.49
N TYR A 140 24.42 21.36 -18.05
CA TYR A 140 25.64 21.49 -18.84
C TYR A 140 26.76 20.64 -18.24
N ASN A 141 27.61 20.07 -19.09
CA ASN A 141 28.82 19.36 -18.64
C ASN A 141 29.93 20.35 -18.23
N ASP A 142 31.08 19.83 -17.79
CA ASP A 142 32.25 20.64 -17.40
C ASP A 142 32.79 21.52 -18.55
N LYS A 143 32.39 21.23 -19.79
CA LYS A 143 32.72 21.99 -21.01
C LYS A 143 31.63 22.96 -21.45
N GLN A 144 30.60 23.17 -20.64
CA GLN A 144 29.44 24.03 -20.93
C GLN A 144 28.62 23.58 -22.16
N GLU A 145 28.62 22.28 -22.48
CA GLU A 145 27.76 21.71 -23.52
C GLU A 145 26.45 21.19 -22.89
N PRO A 146 25.28 21.46 -23.51
CA PRO A 146 24.00 20.89 -23.09
C PRO A 146 24.05 19.36 -23.13
N ILE A 147 23.78 18.68 -22.02
CA ILE A 147 23.85 17.21 -22.00
C ILE A 147 22.64 16.52 -21.36
N ILE A 148 21.88 17.16 -20.47
CA ILE A 148 20.88 16.49 -19.63
C ILE A 148 19.71 17.43 -19.34
N GLU A 149 18.47 16.93 -19.36
CA GLU A 149 17.25 17.70 -19.09
C GLU A 149 16.38 17.00 -18.02
N PRO A 150 16.61 17.25 -16.71
CA PRO A 150 15.64 16.91 -15.68
C PRO A 150 14.34 17.71 -15.87
N GLU A 151 13.22 17.01 -15.84
CA GLU A 151 11.90 17.61 -15.83
C GLU A 151 11.32 17.52 -14.43
N LEU A 152 11.14 18.66 -13.76
CA LEU A 152 10.28 18.70 -12.57
C LEU A 152 8.85 18.53 -13.07
N LEU A 153 8.19 17.44 -12.65
CA LEU A 153 6.88 16.99 -13.12
C LEU A 153 5.75 17.42 -12.17
N TYR A 154 6.06 17.53 -10.89
CA TYR A 154 5.12 17.88 -9.84
C TYR A 154 5.83 18.62 -8.72
N ALA A 155 5.21 19.68 -8.21
CA ALA A 155 5.57 20.34 -6.96
C ALA A 155 4.29 20.65 -6.20
N SER A 156 4.24 20.31 -4.91
CA SER A 156 3.10 20.60 -4.05
C SER A 156 3.09 22.08 -3.65
N GLN A 157 1.93 22.59 -3.20
CA GLN A 157 1.88 23.94 -2.65
C GLN A 157 2.84 24.10 -1.46
N ALA A 158 2.98 23.05 -0.65
CA ALA A 158 3.92 23.04 0.47
C ALA A 158 5.38 23.25 0.03
N SER A 159 5.79 22.78 -1.16
CA SER A 159 7.14 23.00 -1.69
C SER A 159 7.49 24.48 -1.78
N PHE A 160 6.55 25.32 -2.22
CA PHE A 160 6.76 26.77 -2.33
C PHE A 160 6.91 27.46 -0.98
N GLU A 161 6.09 27.08 0.01
CA GLU A 161 6.20 27.66 1.35
C GLU A 161 7.48 27.24 2.06
N GLN A 162 7.90 25.98 1.89
CA GLN A 162 9.15 25.44 2.43
C GLN A 162 10.37 26.17 1.87
N GLU A 163 10.35 26.48 0.57
CA GLU A 163 11.48 27.09 -0.12
C GLU A 163 11.42 28.62 -0.14
N LYS A 164 10.41 29.25 0.46
CA LYS A 164 10.26 30.71 0.54
C LYS A 164 11.46 31.44 1.15
N GLY A 165 12.18 30.79 2.07
CA GLY A 165 13.43 31.32 2.64
C GLY A 165 14.54 31.49 1.60
N TRP A 166 14.58 30.63 0.58
CA TRP A 166 15.50 30.75 -0.54
C TRP A 166 15.18 32.00 -1.36
N TRP A 167 13.90 32.21 -1.67
CA TRP A 167 13.44 33.41 -2.37
C TRP A 167 13.86 34.70 -1.68
N LYS A 168 13.71 34.75 -0.35
CA LYS A 168 14.14 35.88 0.47
C LYS A 168 15.65 36.14 0.36
N ASN A 169 16.47 35.08 0.45
CA ASN A 169 17.93 35.21 0.34
C ASN A 169 18.39 35.70 -1.04
N ILE A 170 17.73 35.31 -2.13
CA ILE A 170 18.06 35.79 -3.47
C ILE A 170 17.81 37.30 -3.58
N PHE A 171 16.67 37.76 -3.07
CA PHE A 171 16.32 39.18 -3.03
C PHE A 171 17.31 39.98 -2.18
N ASP A 172 17.66 39.47 -1.00
CA ASP A 172 18.60 40.13 -0.09
C ASP A 172 20.02 40.22 -0.70
N ASN A 173 20.41 39.26 -1.55
CA ASN A 173 21.71 39.23 -2.24
C ASN A 173 21.74 39.97 -3.59
N ASN A 174 20.61 40.52 -4.05
CA ASN A 174 20.50 41.34 -5.27
C ASN A 174 21.01 40.65 -6.56
N GLU A 175 20.89 39.33 -6.67
CA GLU A 175 21.30 38.58 -7.87
C GLU A 175 20.27 38.74 -9.00
N THR A 176 20.33 39.87 -9.72
CA THR A 176 19.30 40.29 -10.70
C THR A 176 18.96 39.22 -11.75
N GLU A 177 19.95 38.48 -12.25
CA GLU A 177 19.72 37.42 -13.24
C GLU A 177 19.05 36.19 -12.63
N THR A 178 19.42 35.80 -11.40
CA THR A 178 18.78 34.72 -10.64
C THR A 178 17.33 35.09 -10.31
N ILE A 179 17.08 36.33 -9.86
CA ILE A 179 15.74 36.87 -9.61
C ILE A 179 14.90 36.85 -10.90
N ARG A 180 15.47 37.27 -12.03
CA ARG A 180 14.79 37.27 -13.33
C ARG A 180 14.40 35.86 -13.77
N LYS A 181 15.33 34.88 -13.66
CA LYS A 181 15.07 33.47 -13.99
C LYS A 181 13.98 32.88 -13.11
N ALA A 182 14.06 33.09 -11.80
CA ALA A 182 13.08 32.60 -10.85
C ALA A 182 11.70 33.27 -11.01
N ASN A 183 11.63 34.58 -11.28
CA ASN A 183 10.37 35.26 -11.62
C ASN A 183 9.78 34.73 -12.93
N ALA A 184 10.60 34.50 -13.96
CA ALA A 184 10.13 33.89 -15.20
C ALA A 184 9.61 32.46 -14.96
N PHE A 185 10.25 31.72 -14.07
CA PHE A 185 9.84 30.39 -13.64
C PHE A 185 8.47 30.42 -12.93
N VAL A 186 8.29 31.30 -11.94
CA VAL A 186 7.02 31.51 -11.21
C VAL A 186 5.89 31.95 -12.16
N VAL A 187 6.19 32.85 -13.11
CA VAL A 187 5.22 33.29 -14.12
C VAL A 187 4.83 32.15 -15.07
N SER A 188 5.79 31.33 -15.52
CA SER A 188 5.52 30.14 -16.34
C SER A 188 4.65 29.13 -15.59
N TYR A 189 4.95 28.92 -14.31
CA TYR A 189 4.16 28.10 -13.39
C TYR A 189 2.70 28.55 -13.31
N HIS A 190 2.43 29.85 -13.16
CA HIS A 190 1.05 30.36 -13.12
C HIS A 190 0.34 30.40 -14.48
N ARG A 191 1.06 30.34 -15.61
CA ARG A 191 0.50 30.43 -16.97
C ARG A 191 0.15 29.09 -17.61
N THR A 192 0.78 28.00 -17.17
CA THR A 192 0.55 26.67 -17.76
C THR A 192 -0.84 26.19 -17.34
N ASN A 193 -1.78 26.09 -18.28
CA ASN A 193 -3.16 25.69 -18.00
C ASN A 193 -3.20 24.29 -17.40
N ARG A 194 -4.01 24.15 -16.35
CA ARG A 194 -4.12 22.94 -15.52
C ARG A 194 -4.85 21.83 -16.28
N THR A 195 -4.14 20.79 -16.72
CA THR A 195 -4.78 19.62 -17.35
C THR A 195 -4.42 18.32 -16.62
N ARG A 196 -5.38 17.78 -15.86
CA ARG A 196 -5.28 16.52 -15.09
C ARG A 196 -4.77 15.33 -15.91
N VAL A 197 -5.01 15.34 -17.23
CA VAL A 197 -4.61 14.29 -18.19
C VAL A 197 -3.10 14.02 -18.19
N GLU A 198 -2.26 15.02 -17.92
CA GLU A 198 -0.79 14.89 -17.96
C GLU A 198 -0.18 14.23 -16.71
N LEU A 199 -0.94 14.14 -15.61
CA LEU A 199 -0.51 13.56 -14.34
C LEU A 199 -0.99 12.12 -14.13
N ASN A 200 -1.80 11.58 -15.04
CA ASN A 200 -2.16 10.17 -15.07
C ASN A 200 -0.93 9.24 -14.98
N PRO A 201 0.24 9.54 -15.59
CA PRO A 201 1.44 8.72 -15.42
C PRO A 201 2.03 8.74 -14.00
N VAL A 202 1.80 9.80 -13.21
CA VAL A 202 2.25 9.88 -11.81
C VAL A 202 1.32 9.06 -10.92
N ASP A 203 0.01 9.25 -11.06
CA ASP A 203 -0.99 8.49 -10.30
C ASP A 203 -0.84 6.98 -10.56
N ALA A 204 -0.79 6.59 -11.83
CA ALA A 204 -0.52 5.21 -12.23
C ALA A 204 0.87 4.72 -11.76
N GLY A 205 1.88 5.59 -11.81
CA GLY A 205 3.23 5.25 -11.33
C GLY A 205 3.27 4.97 -9.82
N ILE A 206 2.55 5.75 -9.02
CA ILE A 206 2.38 5.54 -7.58
C ILE A 206 1.70 4.20 -7.32
N ASP A 207 0.58 3.92 -8.00
CA ASP A 207 -0.17 2.67 -7.82
C ASP A 207 0.66 1.45 -8.20
N ILE A 208 1.32 1.49 -9.35
CA ILE A 208 2.23 0.42 -9.83
C ILE A 208 3.37 0.21 -8.84
N ALA A 209 4.02 1.28 -8.36
CA ALA A 209 5.12 1.18 -7.41
C ALA A 209 4.68 0.52 -6.09
N LYS A 210 3.49 0.87 -5.58
CA LYS A 210 2.92 0.22 -4.39
C LYS A 210 2.63 -1.25 -4.64
N GLU A 211 2.00 -1.56 -5.76
CA GLU A 211 1.62 -2.92 -6.11
C GLU A 211 2.85 -3.80 -6.27
N GLN A 212 3.86 -3.34 -7.00
CA GLN A 212 5.13 -4.03 -7.18
C GLN A 212 5.81 -4.31 -5.84
N LEU A 213 5.92 -3.30 -4.98
CA LEU A 213 6.53 -3.48 -3.68
C LEU A 213 5.75 -4.48 -2.80
N LYS A 214 4.42 -4.46 -2.83
CA LYS A 214 3.58 -5.43 -2.11
C LYS A 214 3.70 -6.84 -2.69
N VAL A 215 3.68 -7.00 -4.01
CA VAL A 215 3.83 -8.33 -4.63
C VAL A 215 5.19 -8.93 -4.28
N ASP A 216 6.26 -8.14 -4.37
CA ASP A 216 7.62 -8.64 -4.14
C ASP A 216 7.89 -8.92 -2.66
N ARG A 217 7.44 -8.05 -1.74
CA ARG A 217 7.79 -8.13 -0.31
C ARG A 217 6.74 -8.76 0.59
N ILE A 218 5.47 -8.81 0.16
CA ILE A 218 4.36 -9.35 0.97
C ILE A 218 3.76 -10.58 0.30
N TYR A 219 3.18 -10.43 -0.89
CA TYR A 219 2.37 -11.50 -1.48
C TYR A 219 3.21 -12.68 -1.95
N THR A 220 4.41 -12.43 -2.50
CA THR A 220 5.32 -13.50 -2.92
C THR A 220 5.77 -14.37 -1.73
N PRO A 221 6.30 -13.83 -0.62
CA PRO A 221 6.62 -14.63 0.55
C PRO A 221 5.43 -15.44 1.09
N ILE A 222 4.24 -14.82 1.18
CA ILE A 222 3.03 -15.50 1.68
C ILE A 222 2.61 -16.62 0.72
N TYR A 223 2.56 -16.37 -0.59
CA TYR A 223 2.25 -17.39 -1.60
C TYR A 223 3.20 -18.59 -1.49
N HIS A 224 4.51 -18.34 -1.42
CA HIS A 224 5.50 -19.42 -1.28
C HIS A 224 5.28 -20.19 0.04
N TYR A 225 5.02 -19.49 1.13
CA TYR A 225 4.75 -20.10 2.44
C TYR A 225 3.48 -20.96 2.44
N LEU A 226 2.39 -20.50 1.81
CA LEU A 226 1.14 -21.25 1.64
C LEU A 226 1.38 -22.59 0.93
N TYR A 227 2.16 -22.56 -0.16
CA TYR A 227 2.48 -23.75 -0.95
C TYR A 227 3.47 -24.68 -0.26
N ASP A 228 4.58 -24.15 0.24
CA ASP A 228 5.65 -24.96 0.83
C ASP A 228 5.16 -25.68 2.09
N ASN A 229 4.25 -25.06 2.85
CA ASN A 229 3.63 -25.67 4.03
C ASN A 229 2.30 -26.38 3.74
N LYS A 230 1.80 -26.32 2.50
CA LYS A 230 0.52 -26.88 2.06
C LYS A 230 -0.65 -26.46 2.96
N LEU A 231 -0.71 -25.18 3.31
CA LEU A 231 -1.65 -24.69 4.33
C LEU A 231 -3.12 -24.91 3.92
N LEU A 232 -3.46 -24.64 2.65
CA LEU A 232 -4.81 -24.89 2.15
C LEU A 232 -5.15 -26.39 2.16
N ASP A 233 -4.23 -27.27 1.77
CA ASP A 233 -4.50 -28.71 1.76
C ASP A 233 -4.62 -29.29 3.18
N LYS A 234 -4.06 -28.61 4.20
CA LYS A 234 -4.21 -28.95 5.61
C LYS A 234 -5.44 -28.32 6.27
N GLY A 235 -6.22 -27.52 5.53
CA GLY A 235 -7.46 -26.92 6.04
C GLY A 235 -7.26 -25.68 6.91
N TYR A 236 -6.12 -24.96 6.78
CA TYR A 236 -5.93 -23.72 7.53
C TYR A 236 -6.83 -22.60 6.99
N ASN A 237 -7.57 -21.97 7.88
CA ASN A 237 -8.45 -20.85 7.56
C ASN A 237 -7.69 -19.50 7.55
N VAL A 238 -8.33 -18.39 7.13
CA VAL A 238 -7.63 -17.09 7.00
C VAL A 238 -7.10 -16.58 8.34
N VAL A 239 -7.82 -16.78 9.45
CA VAL A 239 -7.36 -16.35 10.79
C VAL A 239 -6.02 -17.02 11.10
N GLU A 240 -5.97 -18.34 10.94
CA GLU A 240 -4.81 -19.15 11.27
C GLU A 240 -3.64 -18.82 10.33
N ILE A 241 -3.91 -18.61 9.04
CA ILE A 241 -2.90 -18.19 8.07
C ILE A 241 -2.35 -16.80 8.45
N ILE A 242 -3.21 -15.85 8.82
CA ILE A 242 -2.77 -14.51 9.25
C ILE A 242 -1.83 -14.62 10.46
N ASP A 243 -2.17 -15.46 11.45
CA ASP A 243 -1.34 -15.64 12.64
C ASP A 243 0.02 -16.25 12.29
N LEU A 244 0.06 -17.25 11.39
CA LEU A 244 1.30 -17.83 10.89
C LEU A 244 2.14 -16.80 10.13
N VAL A 245 1.54 -16.01 9.23
CA VAL A 245 2.22 -14.97 8.45
C VAL A 245 2.79 -13.89 9.37
N LYS A 246 2.00 -13.41 10.34
CA LYS A 246 2.45 -12.42 11.33
C LYS A 246 3.66 -12.94 12.11
N ARG A 247 3.64 -14.21 12.52
CA ARG A 247 4.70 -14.83 13.32
C ARG A 247 5.96 -15.14 12.51
N ASP A 248 5.80 -15.74 11.34
CA ASP A 248 6.90 -16.41 10.63
C ASP A 248 7.48 -15.58 9.48
N ILE A 249 6.73 -14.61 8.95
CA ILE A 249 7.14 -13.80 7.78
C ILE A 249 7.34 -12.34 8.18
N LEU A 250 6.34 -11.75 8.85
CA LEU A 250 6.28 -10.29 9.05
C LEU A 250 6.73 -9.83 10.44
N ASN A 251 7.22 -10.74 11.28
CA ASN A 251 7.78 -10.42 12.60
C ASN A 251 9.21 -9.85 12.50
N THR A 252 9.39 -8.81 11.68
CA THR A 252 10.67 -8.13 11.47
C THR A 252 10.48 -6.62 11.48
N GLU A 253 11.55 -5.87 11.74
CA GLU A 253 11.48 -4.39 11.75
C GLU A 253 11.09 -3.82 10.38
N GLU A 254 11.36 -4.55 9.30
CA GLU A 254 10.99 -4.18 7.92
C GLU A 254 9.48 -3.98 7.75
N PHE A 255 8.67 -4.81 8.41
CA PHE A 255 7.20 -4.79 8.29
C PHE A 255 6.53 -4.10 9.47
N LYS A 256 7.28 -3.35 10.28
CA LYS A 256 6.73 -2.66 11.45
C LYS A 256 5.59 -1.73 11.07
N GLY A 257 4.44 -1.95 11.70
CA GLY A 257 3.22 -1.18 11.47
C GLY A 257 2.40 -1.65 10.25
N TYR A 258 2.88 -2.63 9.48
CA TYR A 258 2.07 -3.27 8.45
C TYR A 258 1.04 -4.19 9.09
N ARG A 259 -0.20 -4.13 8.60
CA ARG A 259 -1.31 -4.97 9.05
C ARG A 259 -1.67 -5.96 7.96
N VAL A 260 -1.66 -7.25 8.30
CA VAL A 260 -2.13 -8.33 7.42
C VAL A 260 -3.63 -8.44 7.56
N SER A 261 -4.33 -8.22 6.47
CA SER A 261 -5.78 -8.39 6.38
C SER A 261 -6.14 -9.66 5.61
N ASP A 262 -7.41 -10.03 5.63
CA ASP A 262 -7.99 -11.07 4.78
C ASP A 262 -7.62 -10.87 3.32
N GLY A 263 -7.81 -9.64 2.82
CA GLY A 263 -7.44 -9.29 1.45
C GLY A 263 -5.97 -9.54 1.14
N THR A 264 -5.07 -9.48 2.13
CA THR A 264 -3.66 -9.83 1.96
C THR A 264 -3.49 -11.32 1.68
N ILE A 265 -4.22 -12.18 2.39
CA ILE A 265 -4.19 -13.64 2.18
C ILE A 265 -4.83 -14.01 0.85
N TRP A 266 -6.02 -13.48 0.55
CA TRP A 266 -6.69 -13.68 -0.74
C TRP A 266 -5.81 -13.24 -1.91
N SER A 267 -5.17 -12.07 -1.82
CA SER A 267 -4.24 -11.58 -2.86
C SER A 267 -2.98 -12.43 -3.00
N SER A 268 -2.67 -13.28 -2.02
CA SER A 268 -1.49 -14.16 -2.03
C SER A 268 -1.80 -15.59 -2.48
N LEU A 269 -3.03 -15.88 -2.92
CA LEU A 269 -3.40 -17.21 -3.42
C LEU A 269 -2.79 -17.53 -4.79
N THR A 270 -2.37 -16.52 -5.53
CA THR A 270 -1.55 -16.66 -6.74
C THR A 270 -0.60 -15.46 -6.82
N LEU A 271 0.27 -15.44 -7.82
CA LEU A 271 1.14 -14.30 -8.10
C LEU A 271 0.86 -13.74 -9.50
N PRO A 272 0.62 -12.42 -9.62
CA PRO A 272 0.41 -11.80 -10.93
C PRO A 272 1.68 -11.81 -11.80
N TRP A 273 2.86 -11.87 -11.18
CA TRP A 273 4.16 -12.06 -11.83
C TRP A 273 5.14 -12.80 -10.90
N GLY A 274 6.31 -13.17 -11.44
CA GLY A 274 7.35 -13.88 -10.68
C GLY A 274 7.25 -15.40 -10.78
N LYS A 275 8.04 -16.09 -9.96
CA LYS A 275 8.17 -17.56 -10.00
C LYS A 275 7.04 -18.22 -9.19
N ARG A 276 6.11 -18.84 -9.92
CA ARG A 276 5.00 -19.62 -9.36
C ARG A 276 5.39 -21.07 -9.07
N ARG A 277 4.66 -21.70 -8.15
CA ARG A 277 4.85 -23.10 -7.72
C ARG A 277 4.10 -24.09 -8.59
N THR A 278 3.19 -23.62 -9.42
CA THR A 278 2.40 -24.43 -10.35
C THR A 278 2.68 -24.03 -11.80
N SER A 279 2.28 -24.90 -12.73
CA SER A 279 2.28 -24.62 -14.17
C SER A 279 0.99 -23.97 -14.67
N LEU A 280 0.04 -23.69 -13.77
CA LEU A 280 -1.25 -23.09 -14.13
C LEU A 280 -1.07 -21.62 -14.57
N ASN A 281 -2.05 -21.04 -15.25
CA ASN A 281 -2.09 -19.59 -15.44
C ASN A 281 -2.65 -18.91 -14.16
N PHE A 282 -2.54 -17.57 -14.09
CA PHE A 282 -2.95 -16.79 -12.92
C PHE A 282 -4.42 -17.06 -12.53
N TYR A 283 -5.33 -16.99 -13.50
CA TYR A 283 -6.77 -17.11 -13.25
C TYR A 283 -7.16 -18.50 -12.77
N ASP A 284 -6.62 -19.55 -13.39
CA ASP A 284 -6.90 -20.93 -12.99
C ASP A 284 -6.36 -21.24 -11.60
N GLU A 285 -5.13 -20.82 -11.30
CA GLU A 285 -4.55 -21.02 -9.98
C GLU A 285 -5.32 -20.25 -8.90
N PHE A 286 -5.62 -18.97 -9.15
CA PHE A 286 -6.41 -18.15 -8.24
C PHE A 286 -7.75 -18.80 -7.95
N ARG A 287 -8.50 -19.21 -8.98
CA ARG A 287 -9.80 -19.86 -8.83
C ARG A 287 -9.71 -21.13 -7.99
N ILE A 288 -8.77 -22.02 -8.29
CA ILE A 288 -8.62 -23.29 -7.55
C ILE A 288 -8.31 -23.02 -6.07
N ASN A 289 -7.39 -22.10 -5.79
CA ASN A 289 -7.00 -21.79 -4.42
C ASN A 289 -8.08 -21.00 -3.69
N SER A 290 -8.82 -20.12 -4.38
CA SER A 290 -9.94 -19.39 -3.81
C SER A 290 -11.08 -20.34 -3.45
N ASP A 291 -11.44 -21.27 -4.35
CA ASP A 291 -12.48 -22.27 -4.09
C ASP A 291 -12.13 -23.14 -2.87
N LYS A 292 -10.85 -23.54 -2.75
CA LYS A 292 -10.34 -24.26 -1.57
C LYS A 292 -10.48 -23.43 -0.30
N LEU A 293 -9.99 -22.19 -0.29
CA LEU A 293 -10.02 -21.33 0.89
C LEU A 293 -11.45 -20.97 1.29
N THR A 294 -12.32 -20.68 0.33
CA THR A 294 -13.77 -20.48 0.52
C THR A 294 -14.40 -21.67 1.23
N LYS A 295 -14.10 -22.90 0.77
CA LYS A 295 -14.64 -24.09 1.41
C LYS A 295 -14.13 -24.26 2.84
N ILE A 296 -12.83 -24.04 3.07
CA ILE A 296 -12.23 -24.11 4.41
C ILE A 296 -12.89 -23.09 5.36
N GLN A 297 -13.13 -21.88 4.89
CA GLN A 297 -13.77 -20.83 5.68
C GLN A 297 -15.21 -21.17 6.05
N GLN A 298 -15.99 -21.67 5.09
CA GLN A 298 -17.35 -22.14 5.34
C GLN A 298 -17.36 -23.33 6.32
N ASP A 299 -16.47 -24.30 6.11
CA ASP A 299 -16.37 -25.48 6.99
C ASP A 299 -16.00 -25.06 8.41
N HIS A 300 -15.06 -24.13 8.57
CA HIS A 300 -14.69 -23.57 9.87
C HIS A 300 -15.88 -22.83 10.52
N PHE A 301 -16.58 -21.98 9.77
CA PHE A 301 -17.75 -21.26 10.28
C PHE A 301 -18.81 -22.24 10.76
N PHE A 302 -19.28 -23.13 9.88
CA PHE A 302 -20.37 -24.03 10.20
C PHE A 302 -19.97 -25.04 11.28
N PHE A 303 -18.73 -25.56 11.30
CA PHE A 303 -18.27 -26.45 12.37
C PHE A 303 -18.44 -25.82 13.78
N ASN A 304 -18.28 -24.51 13.88
CA ASN A 304 -18.38 -23.78 15.15
C ASN A 304 -19.80 -23.30 15.48
N VAL A 305 -20.75 -23.37 14.53
CA VAL A 305 -22.17 -23.04 14.76
C VAL A 305 -22.94 -24.30 15.14
N LYS A 306 -23.57 -24.32 16.31
CA LYS A 306 -24.42 -25.45 16.73
C LYS A 306 -25.74 -25.48 15.96
N ASP A 307 -26.39 -26.64 15.95
CA ASP A 307 -27.63 -26.85 15.19
C ASP A 307 -28.76 -25.87 15.58
N ASN A 308 -28.94 -25.58 16.87
CA ASN A 308 -29.90 -24.60 17.34
C ASN A 308 -29.50 -23.16 16.94
N GLU A 309 -28.21 -22.85 16.98
CA GLU A 309 -27.66 -21.55 16.59
C GLU A 309 -27.74 -21.33 15.06
N LEU A 310 -27.72 -22.41 14.25
CA LEU A 310 -27.78 -22.35 12.79
C LEU A 310 -29.16 -21.92 12.27
N LEU A 311 -30.23 -22.37 12.92
CA LEU A 311 -31.59 -21.90 12.61
C LEU A 311 -31.77 -20.42 13.00
N GLU A 312 -31.25 -20.03 14.15
CA GLU A 312 -31.22 -18.62 14.58
C GLU A 312 -30.39 -17.76 13.63
N PHE A 313 -29.24 -18.27 13.16
CA PHE A 313 -28.39 -17.60 12.19
C PHE A 313 -29.12 -17.33 10.88
N LYS A 314 -29.81 -18.34 10.33
CA LYS A 314 -30.59 -18.17 9.10
C LYS A 314 -31.63 -17.05 9.26
N ASN A 315 -32.38 -17.07 10.35
CA ASN A 315 -33.38 -16.04 10.64
C ASN A 315 -32.73 -14.65 10.79
N ALA A 316 -31.58 -14.56 11.45
CA ALA A 316 -30.86 -13.29 11.60
C ALA A 316 -30.33 -12.78 10.24
N TYR A 317 -29.84 -13.68 9.39
CA TYR A 317 -29.34 -13.36 8.06
C TYR A 317 -30.45 -12.85 7.13
N GLU A 318 -31.65 -13.44 7.19
CA GLU A 318 -32.80 -13.03 6.38
C GLU A 318 -33.46 -11.72 6.85
N ASN A 319 -33.34 -11.40 8.14
CA ASN A 319 -33.96 -10.22 8.74
C ASN A 319 -32.98 -9.06 9.02
N GLU A 320 -31.75 -9.14 8.51
CA GLU A 320 -30.71 -8.10 8.73
C GLU A 320 -30.49 -7.79 10.22
N SER A 321 -30.35 -8.84 11.04
CA SER A 321 -30.11 -8.75 12.48
C SER A 321 -28.90 -9.57 12.95
N LEU A 322 -27.90 -9.70 12.08
CA LEU A 322 -26.67 -10.44 12.31
C LEU A 322 -25.85 -9.90 13.48
N THR A 323 -25.88 -8.60 13.77
CA THR A 323 -25.11 -8.04 14.90
C THR A 323 -25.48 -8.71 16.23
N GLU A 324 -26.78 -8.84 16.51
CA GLU A 324 -27.26 -9.44 17.75
C GLU A 324 -26.94 -10.94 17.82
N TRP A 325 -27.04 -11.63 16.69
CA TRP A 325 -26.67 -13.04 16.62
C TRP A 325 -25.17 -13.25 16.85
N ILE A 326 -24.32 -12.47 16.18
CA ILE A 326 -22.86 -12.56 16.31
C ILE A 326 -22.45 -12.31 17.76
N ASP A 327 -23.04 -11.32 18.44
CA ASP A 327 -22.72 -10.99 19.83
C ASP A 327 -23.00 -12.12 20.82
N LYS A 328 -23.98 -12.99 20.50
CA LYS A 328 -24.31 -14.18 21.30
C LYS A 328 -23.55 -15.43 20.84
N SER A 329 -22.92 -15.38 19.67
CA SER A 329 -22.20 -16.49 19.06
C SER A 329 -20.76 -16.59 19.56
N VAL A 330 -20.10 -17.69 19.18
CA VAL A 330 -18.66 -17.89 19.38
C VAL A 330 -17.78 -16.89 18.61
N PHE A 331 -18.33 -16.18 17.63
CA PHE A 331 -17.61 -15.22 16.79
C PHE A 331 -17.59 -13.79 17.35
N SER A 332 -18.20 -13.51 18.51
CA SER A 332 -18.29 -12.14 19.05
C SER A 332 -16.94 -11.45 19.21
N ASN A 333 -15.92 -12.16 19.71
CA ASN A 333 -14.59 -11.58 19.90
C ASN A 333 -13.90 -11.32 18.56
N GLU A 334 -13.94 -12.29 17.64
CA GLU A 334 -13.37 -12.11 16.30
C GLU A 334 -14.04 -10.96 15.55
N PHE A 335 -15.36 -10.84 15.64
CA PHE A 335 -16.10 -9.75 15.03
C PHE A 335 -15.71 -8.38 15.58
N LYS A 336 -15.51 -8.27 16.91
CA LYS A 336 -15.04 -7.03 17.54
C LYS A 336 -13.65 -6.64 17.07
N ASP A 337 -12.73 -7.60 17.00
CA ASP A 337 -11.37 -7.38 16.51
C ASP A 337 -11.38 -6.98 15.03
N PHE A 338 -12.13 -7.72 14.21
CA PHE A 338 -12.33 -7.47 12.80
C PHE A 338 -12.94 -6.08 12.53
N SER A 339 -14.01 -5.72 13.23
CA SER A 339 -14.69 -4.42 13.10
C SER A 339 -13.74 -3.27 13.47
N LYS A 340 -13.00 -3.41 14.57
CA LYS A 340 -12.01 -2.41 14.98
C LYS A 340 -10.84 -2.30 14.00
N GLU A 341 -10.38 -3.43 13.45
CA GLU A 341 -9.21 -3.46 12.57
C GLU A 341 -9.52 -2.87 11.18
N ILE A 342 -10.66 -3.22 10.59
CA ILE A 342 -11.02 -2.84 9.22
C ILE A 342 -11.81 -1.52 9.19
N PHE A 343 -12.80 -1.37 10.06
CA PHE A 343 -13.74 -0.23 10.01
C PHE A 343 -13.40 0.86 11.03
N GLY A 344 -12.87 0.51 12.20
CA GLY A 344 -12.45 1.49 13.20
C GLY A 344 -13.54 2.51 13.52
N ASN A 345 -13.25 3.81 13.32
CA ASN A 345 -14.21 4.91 13.50
C ASN A 345 -14.86 5.38 12.18
N SER A 346 -15.03 4.49 11.19
CA SER A 346 -15.56 4.83 9.86
C SER A 346 -17.00 5.38 9.87
N GLY A 347 -17.74 5.21 10.97
CA GLY A 347 -19.15 5.57 11.07
C GLY A 347 -20.09 4.63 10.32
N TRP A 348 -19.58 3.49 9.83
CA TRP A 348 -20.39 2.48 9.15
C TRP A 348 -21.41 1.82 10.11
N PRO A 349 -22.64 1.53 9.65
CA PRO A 349 -23.63 0.83 10.47
C PRO A 349 -23.11 -0.55 10.89
N MET A 350 -23.24 -0.89 12.18
CA MET A 350 -22.74 -2.17 12.70
C MET A 350 -23.37 -3.38 12.00
N GLU A 351 -24.62 -3.27 11.57
CA GLU A 351 -25.31 -4.33 10.84
C GLU A 351 -24.73 -4.59 9.44
N GLU A 352 -24.29 -3.53 8.76
CA GLU A 352 -23.56 -3.66 7.49
C GLU A 352 -22.18 -4.28 7.71
N ILE A 353 -21.49 -3.92 8.79
CA ILE A 353 -20.21 -4.53 9.17
C ILE A 353 -20.38 -6.01 9.51
N ALA A 354 -21.45 -6.38 10.23
CA ALA A 354 -21.81 -7.76 10.55
C ALA A 354 -22.09 -8.58 9.29
N THR A 355 -22.86 -8.02 8.36
CA THR A 355 -23.11 -8.62 7.06
C THR A 355 -21.82 -8.82 6.27
N TRP A 356 -20.97 -7.79 6.22
CA TRP A 356 -19.69 -7.85 5.51
C TRP A 356 -18.77 -8.90 6.13
N PHE A 357 -18.70 -8.96 7.47
CA PHE A 357 -17.94 -9.98 8.20
C PHE A 357 -18.37 -11.39 7.79
N ILE A 358 -19.67 -11.70 7.82
CA ILE A 358 -20.16 -13.04 7.42
C ILE A 358 -19.86 -13.35 5.95
N LYS A 359 -20.06 -12.38 5.05
CA LYS A 359 -19.86 -12.58 3.61
C LYS A 359 -18.40 -12.72 3.22
N GLU A 360 -17.54 -11.84 3.72
CA GLU A 360 -16.16 -11.74 3.24
C GLU A 360 -15.19 -12.61 4.06
N ARG A 361 -15.43 -12.75 5.37
CA ARG A 361 -14.61 -13.62 6.22
C ARG A 361 -14.93 -15.09 5.96
N TYR A 362 -16.23 -15.43 6.01
CA TYR A 362 -16.69 -16.81 5.98
C TYR A 362 -17.26 -17.27 4.65
N CYS A 363 -17.30 -16.38 3.66
CA CYS A 363 -17.79 -16.69 2.31
C CYS A 363 -19.24 -17.21 2.31
N VAL A 364 -20.07 -16.76 3.27
CA VAL A 364 -21.50 -17.08 3.32
C VAL A 364 -22.26 -15.94 2.63
N GLU A 365 -22.26 -15.97 1.31
CA GLU A 365 -22.75 -14.86 0.47
C GLU A 365 -24.28 -14.75 0.43
N ASN A 366 -24.99 -15.87 0.62
CA ASN A 366 -26.43 -15.94 0.48
C ASN A 366 -27.03 -17.12 1.25
N THR A 367 -28.36 -17.11 1.36
CA THR A 367 -29.13 -18.11 2.12
C THR A 367 -29.03 -19.52 1.55
N SER A 368 -28.72 -19.70 0.25
CA SER A 368 -28.60 -21.06 -0.33
C SER A 368 -27.45 -21.87 0.28
N ILE A 369 -26.38 -21.20 0.73
CA ILE A 369 -25.26 -21.84 1.44
C ILE A 369 -25.74 -22.34 2.81
N ILE A 370 -26.54 -21.53 3.50
CA ILE A 370 -27.12 -21.85 4.82
C ILE A 370 -28.12 -23.00 4.69
N ASP A 371 -28.99 -22.96 3.68
CA ASP A 371 -29.97 -24.00 3.40
C ASP A 371 -29.32 -25.35 3.13
N LYS A 372 -28.25 -25.35 2.33
CA LYS A 372 -27.48 -26.56 2.05
C LYS A 372 -26.88 -27.15 3.33
N GLU A 373 -26.40 -26.31 4.25
CA GLU A 373 -25.87 -26.80 5.51
C GLU A 373 -26.98 -27.33 6.44
N LEU A 374 -28.13 -26.66 6.49
CA LEU A 374 -29.30 -27.17 7.21
C LEU A 374 -29.77 -28.52 6.64
N GLU A 375 -29.70 -28.72 5.32
CA GLU A 375 -29.98 -30.00 4.67
C GLU A 375 -28.96 -31.07 5.08
N ASN A 376 -27.67 -30.75 5.01
CA ASN A 376 -26.59 -31.67 5.39
C ASN A 376 -26.73 -32.16 6.84
N ARG A 377 -27.25 -31.31 7.73
CA ARG A 377 -27.48 -31.63 9.16
C ARG A 377 -28.86 -32.20 9.46
N ASN A 378 -29.72 -32.39 8.47
CA ASN A 378 -31.11 -32.84 8.62
C ASN A 378 -31.99 -31.92 9.50
N LEU A 379 -31.75 -30.60 9.45
CA LEU A 379 -32.45 -29.61 10.28
C LEU A 379 -33.62 -28.93 9.55
N LEU A 380 -33.67 -28.97 8.21
CA LEU A 380 -34.74 -28.35 7.41
C LEU A 380 -36.16 -28.83 7.77
N ASN A 381 -36.31 -30.06 8.28
CA ASN A 381 -37.61 -30.68 8.55
C ASN A 381 -38.05 -30.60 10.03
N GLN A 382 -37.25 -30.02 10.94
CA GLN A 382 -37.59 -29.98 12.36
C GLN A 382 -38.67 -28.94 12.71
N ASN A 383 -38.99 -28.00 11.80
CA ASN A 383 -40.10 -27.06 11.95
C ASN A 383 -41.47 -27.62 11.55
N SER A 384 -41.59 -28.90 11.18
CA SER A 384 -42.85 -29.51 10.72
C SER A 384 -43.47 -30.55 11.67
N GLN A 385 -42.82 -30.87 12.79
CA GLN A 385 -43.34 -31.83 13.76
C GLN A 385 -43.71 -31.15 15.08
N GLU A 386 -44.87 -30.48 15.09
CA GLU A 386 -45.66 -30.45 16.33
C GLU A 386 -46.02 -31.91 16.70
N PRO A 387 -45.83 -32.33 17.96
CA PRO A 387 -46.18 -33.69 18.36
C PRO A 387 -47.70 -33.90 18.28
N GLU A 388 -48.15 -34.81 17.42
CA GLU A 388 -49.54 -35.26 17.22
C GLU A 388 -50.28 -35.71 18.51
N GLN A 389 -49.61 -35.74 19.67
CA GLN A 389 -50.18 -36.16 20.94
C GLN A 389 -51.09 -35.12 21.61
N GLN A 390 -51.10 -33.85 21.19
CA GLN A 390 -52.03 -32.85 21.76
C GLN A 390 -53.40 -32.77 21.04
N ILE A 391 -53.50 -33.21 19.77
CA ILE A 391 -54.75 -33.13 19.02
C ILE A 391 -55.73 -34.25 19.41
N LYS A 392 -55.25 -35.45 19.81
CA LYS A 392 -56.11 -36.54 20.27
C LYS A 392 -56.74 -36.30 21.66
N LYS A 393 -56.12 -35.50 22.54
CA LYS A 393 -56.72 -35.19 23.85
C LYS A 393 -57.90 -34.21 23.78
N ARG A 394 -57.96 -33.34 22.76
CA ARG A 394 -59.08 -32.39 22.58
C ARG A 394 -60.35 -33.02 21.98
N ARG A 395 -60.25 -34.17 21.31
CA ARG A 395 -61.42 -34.86 20.73
C ARG A 395 -62.13 -35.84 21.68
N THR A 396 -61.53 -36.18 22.82
CA THR A 396 -62.12 -37.15 23.77
C THR A 396 -62.85 -36.49 24.96
N MET A 397 -62.87 -35.16 25.04
CA MET A 397 -63.60 -34.39 26.07
C MET A 397 -64.83 -33.64 25.49
N ARG A 398 -65.44 -34.19 24.44
CA ARG A 398 -66.78 -33.82 23.99
C ARG A 398 -67.53 -35.11 23.60
N MET A 399 -68.00 -35.83 24.62
CA MET A 399 -69.18 -36.69 24.54
C MET A 399 -69.91 -36.59 25.87
#